data_AF-A0A3M2T8S4-F1
#
_entry.id   AF-A0A3M2T8S4-F1
#
_cell.length_a   1.000
_cell.length_b   1.000
_cell.length_c   1.000
_cell.angle_alpha   90.00
_cell.angle_beta   90.00
_cell.angle_gamma   90.00
#
_symmetry.space_group_name_H-M   'P 1'
#
loop_
_entity.id
_entity.type
_entity.pdbx_description
1 polymer ?
#
loop_
_entity_poly.entity_id
_entity_poly.type
_entity_poly.pdbx_seq_one_letter_code
_entity_poly.pdbx_strand_id
1 'polypeptide(L)'
;MLHSGNWKWVIKRLFTNINKLCYLTINPSCAFHVHIRRIGGWTVSYLLSLCHAILYFENAVQTLLPTERRRNFWARSNNWDNSRLRVASIQQIEQLLQNCHSTADIASLMNDGHDRYYAWNFQNLLADKSDTVEFRSPPAADNAAKCTPWVEFVASFVTAALTTDRGQRQTYERNLGGLKDFIKDNAPNADKTILSKLFAGRHNSASHVPQELGNHTQETRDKLARKTAQANQNNA
;
A
#
# COMPACT_ATOMS: atom_id res chain seq x y z
N MET A 1 -10.07 6.05 10.70
CA MET A 1 -11.03 6.99 10.06
C MET A 1 -10.27 8.25 9.69
N LEU A 2 -10.26 8.63 8.40
CA LEU A 2 -9.82 9.97 8.02
C LEU A 2 -10.76 10.94 8.74
N HIS A 3 -10.20 11.84 9.57
CA HIS A 3 -10.99 12.77 10.38
C HIS A 3 -12.00 13.52 9.51
N SER A 4 -13.10 13.95 10.12
CA SER A 4 -14.19 14.81 9.60
C SER A 4 -13.75 16.15 8.98
N GLY A 5 -12.44 16.40 8.85
CA GLY A 5 -11.90 17.49 8.06
C GLY A 5 -12.09 17.24 6.56
N ASN A 6 -12.34 18.31 5.81
CA ASN A 6 -12.52 18.25 4.36
C ASN A 6 -11.18 18.03 3.64
N TRP A 7 -10.54 16.88 3.86
CA TRP A 7 -9.23 16.52 3.29
C TRP A 7 -9.25 16.59 1.75
N LYS A 8 -10.39 16.27 1.14
CA LYS A 8 -10.63 16.39 -0.31
C LYS A 8 -10.48 17.84 -0.76
N TRP A 9 -11.06 18.79 0.00
CA TRP A 9 -10.90 20.22 -0.26
C TRP A 9 -9.47 20.69 -0.03
N VAL A 10 -8.77 20.19 0.99
CA VAL A 10 -7.36 20.53 1.25
C VAL A 10 -6.49 20.12 0.05
N ILE A 11 -6.64 18.88 -0.43
CA ILE A 11 -5.94 18.38 -1.62
C ILE A 11 -6.30 19.21 -2.85
N LYS A 12 -7.59 19.52 -3.05
CA LYS A 12 -8.04 20.35 -4.18
C LYS A 12 -7.37 21.73 -4.13
N ARG A 13 -7.37 22.39 -2.97
CA ARG A 13 -6.72 23.71 -2.81
C ARG A 13 -5.22 23.65 -3.00
N LEU A 14 -4.55 22.60 -2.54
CA LEU A 14 -3.12 22.40 -2.77
C LEU A 14 -2.80 22.44 -4.27
N PHE A 15 -3.43 21.57 -5.05
CA PHE A 15 -3.20 21.54 -6.50
C PHE A 15 -3.66 22.82 -7.21
N THR A 16 -4.77 23.43 -6.78
CA THR A 16 -5.21 24.72 -7.33
C THR A 16 -4.17 25.82 -7.11
N ASN A 17 -3.54 25.89 -5.94
CA ASN A 17 -2.54 26.93 -5.67
C ASN A 17 -1.20 26.62 -6.35
N ILE A 18 -0.75 25.36 -6.35
CA ILE A 18 0.48 24.97 -7.05
C ILE A 18 0.37 25.29 -8.55
N ASN A 19 -0.76 24.92 -9.19
CA ASN A 19 -0.98 25.16 -10.62
C ASN A 19 -1.14 26.64 -11.00
N LYS A 20 -1.27 27.56 -10.03
CA LYS A 20 -1.18 29.01 -10.27
C LYS A 20 0.26 29.51 -10.33
N LEU A 21 1.18 28.79 -9.68
CA LEU A 21 2.57 29.19 -9.52
C LEU A 21 3.52 28.45 -10.47
N CYS A 22 3.19 27.21 -10.84
CA CYS A 22 4.01 26.41 -11.74
C CYS A 22 3.19 25.38 -12.53
N TYR A 23 3.80 24.82 -13.57
CA TYR A 23 3.28 23.68 -14.32
C TYR A 23 3.87 22.38 -13.77
N LEU A 24 3.02 21.47 -13.31
CA LEU A 24 3.45 20.16 -12.80
C LEU A 24 3.66 19.17 -13.95
N THR A 25 4.91 18.74 -14.14
CA THR A 25 5.25 17.62 -15.03
C THR A 25 5.50 16.36 -14.22
N ILE A 26 4.93 15.23 -14.65
CA ILE A 26 5.18 13.91 -14.05
C ILE A 26 5.82 12.98 -15.08
N ASN A 27 6.65 12.06 -14.60
CA ASN A 27 7.22 10.98 -15.42
C ASN A 27 7.14 9.65 -14.65
N PRO A 28 7.45 8.50 -15.28
CA PRO A 28 7.34 7.19 -14.63
C PRO A 28 8.19 6.99 -13.37
N SER A 29 9.23 7.81 -13.16
CA SER A 29 10.04 7.78 -11.92
C SER A 29 9.36 8.50 -10.75
N CYS A 30 8.32 9.30 -11.01
CA CYS A 30 7.53 9.96 -9.99
C CYS A 30 6.50 8.99 -9.38
N ALA A 31 6.23 9.12 -8.08
CA ALA A 31 5.28 8.30 -7.35
C ALA A 31 4.42 9.14 -6.41
N PHE A 32 3.20 8.65 -6.14
CA PHE A 32 2.34 9.17 -5.09
C PHE A 32 2.28 8.15 -3.96
N HIS A 33 2.53 8.59 -2.73
CA HIS A 33 2.45 7.73 -1.55
C HIS A 33 1.36 8.21 -0.61
N VAL A 34 0.68 7.26 0.02
CA VAL A 34 -0.34 7.55 1.05
C VAL A 34 0.18 7.04 2.38
N HIS A 35 0.44 7.96 3.30
CA HIS A 35 0.74 7.62 4.69
C HIS A 35 -0.55 7.62 5.50
N ILE A 36 -0.80 6.53 6.23
CA ILE A 36 -1.94 6.41 7.12
C ILE A 36 -1.48 6.19 8.55
N ARG A 37 -1.98 7.03 9.44
CA ARG A 37 -1.83 6.91 10.88
C ARG A 37 -3.19 6.61 11.50
N ARG A 38 -3.22 5.76 12.51
CA ARG A 38 -4.42 5.49 13.28
C ARG A 38 -4.51 6.43 14.49
N ILE A 39 -5.69 7.01 14.70
CA ILE A 39 -5.99 7.79 15.91
C ILE A 39 -5.99 6.84 17.10
N GLY A 40 -5.22 7.14 18.14
CA GLY A 40 -4.98 6.21 19.24
C GLY A 40 -3.93 5.14 18.94
N GLY A 41 -3.12 5.33 17.89
CA GLY A 41 -1.96 4.49 17.59
C GLY A 41 -2.28 3.14 16.95
N TRP A 42 -1.23 2.46 16.52
CA TRP A 42 -1.27 1.11 15.99
C TRP A 42 -1.05 0.09 17.10
N THR A 43 -1.91 -0.93 17.16
CA THR A 43 -1.68 -2.13 17.98
C THR A 43 -1.17 -3.25 17.10
N VAL A 44 -0.48 -4.24 17.70
CA VAL A 44 -0.04 -5.45 17.00
C VAL A 44 -1.23 -6.14 16.31
N SER A 45 -2.36 -6.29 17.01
CA SER A 45 -3.58 -6.89 16.43
C SER A 45 -4.09 -6.15 15.18
N TYR A 46 -4.15 -4.80 15.21
CA TYR A 46 -4.57 -4.04 14.03
C TYR A 46 -3.61 -4.20 12.86
N LEU A 47 -2.31 -4.17 13.14
CA LEU A 47 -1.29 -4.36 12.10
C LEU A 47 -1.35 -5.77 11.51
N LEU A 48 -1.57 -6.81 12.32
CA LEU A 48 -1.75 -8.18 11.82
C LEU A 48 -2.97 -8.29 10.92
N SER A 49 -4.12 -7.72 11.31
CA SER A 49 -5.32 -7.70 10.45
C SER A 49 -5.05 -7.01 9.11
N LEU A 50 -4.29 -5.91 9.12
CA LEU A 50 -3.86 -5.23 7.91
C LEU A 50 -2.91 -6.09 7.06
N CYS A 51 -1.93 -6.77 7.67
CA CYS A 51 -1.01 -7.67 6.97
C CYS A 51 -1.77 -8.80 6.26
N HIS A 52 -2.72 -9.45 6.96
CA HIS A 52 -3.56 -10.48 6.36
C HIS A 52 -4.34 -9.93 5.15
N ALA A 53 -4.92 -8.73 5.25
CA ALA A 53 -5.64 -8.13 4.13
C ALA A 53 -4.72 -7.82 2.94
N ILE A 54 -3.55 -7.25 3.20
CA ILE A 54 -2.55 -6.93 2.17
C ILE A 54 -2.17 -8.18 1.39
N LEU A 55 -1.76 -9.24 2.09
CA LEU A 55 -1.31 -10.49 1.47
C LEU A 55 -2.47 -11.23 0.77
N TYR A 56 -3.67 -11.17 1.33
CA TYR A 56 -4.85 -11.83 0.75
C TYR A 56 -5.27 -11.20 -0.59
N PHE A 57 -5.34 -9.87 -0.64
CA PHE A 57 -5.82 -9.11 -1.80
C PHE A 57 -4.71 -8.57 -2.71
N GLU A 58 -3.45 -8.92 -2.50
CA GLU A 58 -2.33 -8.33 -3.25
C GLU A 58 -2.53 -8.42 -4.77
N ASN A 59 -2.93 -9.58 -5.29
CA ASN A 59 -3.18 -9.77 -6.72
C ASN A 59 -4.32 -8.89 -7.24
N ALA A 60 -5.35 -8.65 -6.44
CA ALA A 60 -6.45 -7.76 -6.80
C ALA A 60 -5.97 -6.30 -6.83
N VAL A 61 -5.15 -5.88 -5.87
CA VAL A 61 -4.54 -4.54 -5.83
C VAL A 61 -3.62 -4.30 -7.02
N GLN A 62 -2.86 -5.31 -7.46
CA GLN A 62 -2.01 -5.21 -8.66
C GLN A 62 -2.81 -4.88 -9.94
N THR A 63 -4.08 -5.30 -10.03
CA THR A 63 -4.94 -4.95 -11.18
C THR A 63 -5.29 -3.46 -11.24
N LEU A 64 -5.26 -2.77 -10.10
CA LEU A 64 -5.53 -1.33 -10.02
C LEU A 64 -4.34 -0.51 -10.54
N LEU A 65 -3.13 -1.04 -10.37
CA LEU A 65 -1.90 -0.38 -10.78
C LEU A 65 -1.76 -0.36 -12.31
N PRO A 66 -1.29 0.75 -12.90
CA PRO A 66 -0.91 0.76 -14.31
C PRO A 66 0.35 -0.07 -14.53
N THR A 67 0.57 -0.57 -15.75
CA THR A 67 1.58 -1.59 -16.06
C THR A 67 3.00 -1.19 -15.62
N GLU A 68 3.37 0.06 -15.81
CA GLU A 68 4.67 0.63 -15.43
C GLU A 68 4.92 0.63 -13.91
N ARG A 69 3.88 0.45 -13.10
CA ARG A 69 3.97 0.41 -11.63
C ARG A 69 4.02 -1.00 -11.06
N ARG A 70 3.71 -2.05 -11.85
CA ARG A 70 3.62 -3.44 -11.38
C ARG A 70 4.97 -4.13 -11.19
N ARG A 71 6.05 -3.57 -11.75
CA ARG A 71 7.43 -4.10 -11.71
C ARG A 71 8.42 -3.11 -11.11
N ASN A 72 7.95 -2.30 -10.15
CA ASN A 72 8.71 -1.18 -9.62
C ASN A 72 9.51 -1.56 -8.37
N PHE A 73 10.83 -1.50 -8.47
CA PHE A 73 11.73 -1.72 -7.34
C PHE A 73 11.41 -0.81 -6.14
N TRP A 74 10.93 0.41 -6.36
CA TRP A 74 10.67 1.36 -5.27
C TRP A 74 9.34 1.10 -4.53
N ALA A 75 8.59 0.08 -4.95
CA ALA A 75 7.31 -0.34 -4.41
C ALA A 75 7.06 -1.85 -4.67
N ARG A 76 8.00 -2.69 -4.23
CA ARG A 76 7.98 -4.15 -4.39
C ARG A 76 6.77 -4.83 -3.76
N SER A 77 6.36 -5.98 -4.27
CA SER A 77 5.31 -6.79 -3.67
C SER A 77 5.71 -7.24 -2.26
N ASN A 78 4.82 -7.08 -1.28
CA ASN A 78 5.07 -7.50 0.09
C ASN A 78 5.15 -9.02 0.22
N ASN A 79 4.53 -9.77 -0.69
CA ASN A 79 4.61 -11.24 -0.73
C ASN A 79 5.68 -11.74 -1.72
N TRP A 80 5.54 -11.40 -2.99
CA TRP A 80 6.34 -11.97 -4.09
C TRP A 80 7.82 -11.60 -4.01
N ASP A 81 8.14 -10.37 -3.60
CA ASP A 81 9.53 -9.90 -3.50
C ASP A 81 10.10 -10.04 -2.08
N ASN A 82 9.40 -10.76 -1.20
CA ASN A 82 9.80 -11.00 0.18
C ASN A 82 10.28 -12.45 0.31
N SER A 83 11.57 -12.63 0.62
CA SER A 83 12.19 -13.96 0.60
C SER A 83 11.56 -14.93 1.61
N ARG A 84 11.02 -14.40 2.72
CA ARG A 84 10.37 -15.17 3.77
C ARG A 84 8.91 -15.52 3.45
N LEU A 85 8.23 -14.72 2.62
CA LEU A 85 6.81 -14.93 2.31
C LEU A 85 6.59 -15.63 0.96
N ARG A 86 7.40 -15.34 -0.06
CA ARG A 86 7.24 -15.87 -1.42
C ARG A 86 7.20 -17.40 -1.48
N VAL A 87 8.07 -18.05 -0.70
CA VAL A 87 8.22 -19.50 -0.69
C VAL A 87 7.33 -20.19 0.35
N ALA A 88 6.66 -19.41 1.20
CA ALA A 88 5.85 -19.92 2.30
C ALA A 88 4.46 -20.33 1.82
N SER A 89 3.97 -21.46 2.32
CA SER A 89 2.57 -21.84 2.21
C SER A 89 1.68 -20.88 3.00
N ILE A 90 0.37 -20.90 2.73
CA ILE A 90 -0.58 -20.09 3.50
C ILE A 90 -0.46 -20.39 5.00
N GLN A 91 -0.33 -21.66 5.39
CA GLN A 91 -0.16 -22.05 6.79
C GLN A 91 1.13 -21.51 7.40
N GLN A 92 2.24 -21.51 6.64
CA GLN A 92 3.51 -20.95 7.09
C GLN A 92 3.44 -19.42 7.24
N ILE A 93 2.80 -18.72 6.31
CA ILE A 93 2.57 -17.26 6.42
C ILE A 93 1.76 -16.94 7.69
N GLU A 94 0.72 -17.73 7.97
CA GLU A 94 -0.08 -17.56 9.19
C GLU A 94 0.75 -17.76 10.46
N GLN A 95 1.62 -18.79 10.50
CA GLN A 95 2.53 -19.00 11.62
C GLN A 95 3.53 -17.86 11.79
N LEU A 96 4.10 -17.35 10.70
CA LEU A 96 5.00 -16.19 10.73
C LEU A 96 4.31 -14.95 11.31
N LEU A 97 3.05 -14.70 10.93
CA LEU A 97 2.26 -13.60 11.46
C LEU A 97 1.89 -13.80 12.93
N GLN A 98 1.55 -15.03 13.35
CA GLN A 98 1.25 -15.36 14.75
C GLN A 98 2.45 -15.18 15.69
N ASN A 99 3.67 -15.37 15.16
CA ASN A 99 4.92 -15.19 15.90
C ASN A 99 5.37 -13.71 16.00
N CYS A 100 4.63 -12.77 15.41
CA CYS A 100 4.91 -11.35 15.56
C CYS A 100 4.26 -10.81 16.84
N HIS A 101 5.06 -10.32 17.78
CA HIS A 101 4.59 -9.84 19.08
C HIS A 101 4.78 -8.33 19.28
N SER A 102 5.40 -7.65 18.31
CA SER A 102 5.67 -6.22 18.34
C SER A 102 5.49 -5.56 16.96
N THR A 103 5.44 -4.24 16.95
CA THR A 103 5.47 -3.45 15.69
C THR A 103 6.76 -3.69 14.91
N ALA A 104 7.88 -3.92 15.61
CA ALA A 104 9.17 -4.23 15.01
C ALA A 104 9.18 -5.59 14.31
N ASP A 105 8.54 -6.61 14.89
CA ASP A 105 8.43 -7.94 14.25
C ASP A 105 7.64 -7.85 12.95
N ILE A 106 6.49 -7.15 12.98
CA ILE A 106 5.65 -6.95 11.80
C ILE A 106 6.39 -6.13 10.73
N ALA A 107 7.06 -5.05 11.13
CA ALA A 107 7.84 -4.24 10.21
C ALA A 107 8.99 -5.04 9.61
N SER A 108 9.68 -5.87 10.40
CA SER A 108 10.67 -6.81 9.88
C SER A 108 10.02 -7.75 8.87
N LEU A 109 8.94 -8.45 9.22
CA LEU A 109 8.31 -9.45 8.35
C LEU A 109 7.80 -8.86 7.04
N MET A 110 7.10 -7.72 7.07
CA MET A 110 6.46 -7.13 5.88
C MET A 110 7.44 -6.34 4.99
N ASN A 111 8.59 -5.93 5.53
CA ASN A 111 9.65 -5.18 4.85
C ASN A 111 10.98 -5.91 5.03
N ASP A 112 11.17 -6.97 4.24
CA ASP A 112 12.32 -7.85 4.32
C ASP A 112 13.66 -7.08 4.24
N GLY A 113 14.61 -7.45 5.10
CA GLY A 113 15.90 -6.75 5.21
C GLY A 113 15.81 -5.31 5.71
N HIS A 114 14.75 -4.93 6.42
CA HIS A 114 14.49 -3.55 6.87
C HIS A 114 14.36 -2.54 5.72
N ASP A 115 13.95 -3.01 4.54
CA ASP A 115 13.87 -2.19 3.35
C ASP A 115 12.48 -1.52 3.23
N ARG A 116 12.47 -0.19 3.16
CA ARG A 116 11.24 0.61 2.98
C ARG A 116 10.62 0.50 1.57
N TYR A 117 11.29 -0.10 0.60
CA TYR A 117 10.89 -0.12 -0.82
C TYR A 117 9.92 -1.26 -1.16
N TYR A 118 8.94 -1.51 -0.29
CA TYR A 118 7.78 -2.37 -0.55
C TYR A 118 6.52 -1.56 -0.77
N ALA A 119 5.52 -2.15 -1.44
CA ALA A 119 4.24 -1.55 -1.79
C ALA A 119 3.54 -0.99 -0.55
N TRP A 120 3.49 -1.79 0.52
CA TRP A 120 3.17 -1.35 1.87
C TRP A 120 4.44 -1.31 2.71
N ASN A 121 4.78 -0.13 3.20
CA ASN A 121 5.96 0.11 4.02
C ASN A 121 5.56 0.34 5.49
N PHE A 122 6.05 -0.55 6.35
CA PHE A 122 5.85 -0.57 7.79
C PHE A 122 7.05 -0.01 8.56
N GLN A 123 8.17 0.32 7.89
CA GLN A 123 9.38 0.85 8.56
C GLN A 123 9.13 2.21 9.25
N ASN A 124 8.08 2.93 8.86
CA ASN A 124 7.67 4.18 9.50
C ASN A 124 6.98 3.97 10.87
N LEU A 125 6.77 2.72 11.31
CA LEU A 125 6.23 2.36 12.63
C LEU A 125 7.32 2.18 13.69
N LEU A 126 8.60 2.13 13.29
CA LEU A 126 9.72 2.00 14.21
C LEU A 126 9.92 3.31 15.00
N ALA A 127 10.64 3.23 16.13
CA ALA A 127 10.87 4.36 17.02
C ALA A 127 11.39 5.60 16.28
N ASP A 128 10.98 6.79 16.74
CA ASP A 128 11.37 8.10 16.20
C ASP A 128 10.97 8.35 14.73
N LYS A 129 10.04 7.56 14.19
CA LYS A 129 9.44 7.77 12.87
C LYS A 129 8.02 8.33 12.97
N SER A 130 7.36 8.46 11.83
CA SER A 130 6.07 9.14 11.68
C SER A 130 4.85 8.37 12.21
N ASP A 131 5.02 7.16 12.75
CA ASP A 131 3.93 6.29 13.24
C ASP A 131 2.87 6.05 12.15
N THR A 132 3.33 5.77 10.93
CA THR A 132 2.47 5.55 9.75
C THR A 132 2.74 4.21 9.09
N VAL A 133 1.72 3.66 8.44
CA VAL A 133 1.90 2.69 7.36
C VAL A 133 1.83 3.47 6.04
N GLU A 134 2.73 3.20 5.10
CA GLU A 134 2.83 3.94 3.84
C GLU A 134 2.50 3.03 2.64
N PHE A 135 1.52 3.39 1.82
CA PHE A 135 1.27 2.75 0.53
C PHE A 135 1.97 3.49 -0.61
N ARG A 136 2.87 2.80 -1.32
CA ARG A 136 3.87 3.39 -2.23
C ARG A 136 3.64 3.08 -3.71
N SER A 137 2.71 2.18 -4.02
CA SER A 137 2.48 1.71 -5.39
C SER A 137 1.77 2.68 -6.37
N PRO A 138 0.94 3.65 -5.95
CA PRO A 138 0.22 4.52 -6.89
C PRO A 138 1.13 5.31 -7.85
N PRO A 139 0.70 5.52 -9.12
CA PRO A 139 1.41 6.41 -10.03
C PRO A 139 1.42 7.86 -9.51
N ALA A 140 2.32 8.69 -10.03
CA ALA A 140 2.33 10.11 -9.70
C ALA A 140 0.99 10.79 -9.98
N ALA A 141 0.68 11.81 -9.18
CA ALA A 141 -0.50 12.64 -9.35
C ALA A 141 -0.11 14.10 -9.49
N ASP A 142 -0.51 14.71 -10.61
CA ASP A 142 -0.33 16.14 -10.91
C ASP A 142 -1.59 16.96 -10.61
N ASN A 143 -2.66 16.31 -10.15
CA ASN A 143 -3.91 16.96 -9.78
C ASN A 143 -4.72 16.15 -8.76
N ALA A 144 -5.70 16.82 -8.15
CA ALA A 144 -6.55 16.24 -7.13
C ALA A 144 -7.38 15.04 -7.61
N ALA A 145 -7.81 15.05 -8.89
CA ALA A 145 -8.61 13.94 -9.43
C ALA A 145 -7.78 12.65 -9.60
N LYS A 146 -6.47 12.77 -9.80
CA LYS A 146 -5.56 11.61 -9.88
C LYS A 146 -5.17 11.05 -8.51
N CYS A 147 -5.02 11.87 -7.46
CA CYS A 147 -4.61 11.36 -6.14
C CYS A 147 -5.79 10.95 -5.23
N THR A 148 -6.94 11.63 -5.30
CA THR A 148 -8.05 11.37 -4.36
C THR A 148 -8.58 9.93 -4.39
N PRO A 149 -8.68 9.22 -5.54
CA PRO A 149 -9.09 7.82 -5.55
C PRO A 149 -8.13 6.90 -4.80
N TRP A 150 -6.83 7.16 -4.83
CA TRP A 150 -5.83 6.38 -4.11
C TRP A 150 -5.88 6.62 -2.60
N VAL A 151 -6.11 7.87 -2.18
CA VAL A 151 -6.29 8.18 -0.75
C VAL A 151 -7.55 7.50 -0.21
N GLU A 152 -8.66 7.59 -0.95
CA GLU A 152 -9.92 6.94 -0.58
C GLU A 152 -9.77 5.41 -0.54
N PHE A 153 -9.06 4.83 -1.52
CA PHE A 153 -8.76 3.39 -1.55
C PHE A 153 -7.98 2.95 -0.31
N VAL A 154 -6.85 3.61 0.00
CA VAL A 154 -6.01 3.22 1.15
C VAL A 154 -6.78 3.36 2.46
N ALA A 155 -7.50 4.46 2.66
CA ALA A 155 -8.27 4.68 3.87
C ALA A 155 -9.41 3.66 4.04
N SER A 156 -10.12 3.34 2.96
CA SER A 156 -11.23 2.40 2.98
C SER A 156 -10.74 0.96 3.10
N PHE A 157 -9.67 0.59 2.41
CA PHE A 157 -9.04 -0.72 2.50
C PHE A 157 -8.52 -1.00 3.91
N VAL A 158 -7.81 -0.03 4.51
CA VAL A 158 -7.33 -0.16 5.89
C VAL A 158 -8.52 -0.25 6.84
N THR A 159 -9.54 0.58 6.68
CA THR A 159 -10.75 0.49 7.53
C THR A 159 -11.37 -0.90 7.45
N ALA A 160 -11.60 -1.41 6.23
CA ALA A 160 -12.13 -2.75 6.00
C ALA A 160 -11.25 -3.85 6.61
N ALA A 161 -9.93 -3.73 6.50
CA ALA A 161 -8.98 -4.67 7.10
C ALA A 161 -9.09 -4.71 8.63
N LEU A 162 -9.27 -3.56 9.28
CA LEU A 162 -9.33 -3.46 10.73
C LEU A 162 -10.69 -3.90 11.31
N THR A 163 -11.75 -3.91 10.51
CA THR A 163 -13.11 -4.30 10.94
C THR A 163 -13.46 -5.74 10.58
N THR A 164 -12.55 -6.48 9.95
CA THR A 164 -12.77 -7.87 9.55
C THR A 164 -11.78 -8.81 10.17
N ASP A 165 -12.29 -9.93 10.67
CA ASP A 165 -11.45 -11.06 11.06
C ASP A 165 -11.05 -11.91 9.84
N ARG A 166 -10.27 -12.97 10.11
CA ARG A 166 -9.78 -13.89 9.08
C ARG A 166 -10.90 -14.66 8.37
N GLY A 167 -11.88 -15.17 9.12
CA GLY A 167 -12.96 -15.99 8.57
C GLY A 167 -13.85 -15.16 7.65
N GLN A 168 -14.22 -13.95 8.09
CA GLN A 168 -14.96 -13.00 7.26
C GLN A 168 -14.19 -12.60 6.00
N ARG A 169 -12.88 -12.35 6.10
CA ARG A 169 -12.08 -11.98 4.93
C ARG A 169 -12.03 -13.08 3.87
N GLN A 170 -12.02 -14.33 4.29
CA GLN A 170 -11.93 -15.49 3.40
C GLN A 170 -13.23 -15.78 2.64
N THR A 171 -14.34 -15.11 2.97
CA THR A 171 -15.59 -15.24 2.19
C THR A 171 -15.57 -14.42 0.89
N TYR A 172 -14.61 -13.51 0.73
CA TYR A 172 -14.46 -12.67 -0.46
C TYR A 172 -13.53 -13.32 -1.48
N GLU A 173 -13.82 -13.18 -2.76
CA GLU A 173 -12.90 -13.66 -3.81
C GLU A 173 -11.57 -12.88 -3.81
N ARG A 174 -10.46 -13.55 -4.17
CA ARG A 174 -9.11 -12.94 -4.25
C ARG A 174 -8.87 -12.17 -5.56
N ASN A 175 -9.93 -11.58 -6.11
CA ASN A 175 -9.92 -10.81 -7.36
C ASN A 175 -10.45 -9.40 -7.12
N LEU A 176 -10.56 -8.61 -8.19
CA LEU A 176 -10.96 -7.21 -8.11
C LEU A 176 -12.40 -7.04 -7.59
N GLY A 177 -13.31 -7.95 -7.95
CA GLY A 177 -14.68 -7.99 -7.47
C GLY A 177 -14.74 -8.21 -5.97
N GLY A 178 -14.08 -9.27 -5.48
CA GLY A 178 -14.02 -9.54 -4.05
C GLY A 178 -13.33 -8.44 -3.25
N LEU A 179 -12.29 -7.79 -3.77
CA LEU A 179 -11.70 -6.60 -3.14
C LEU A 179 -12.70 -5.44 -3.05
N LYS A 180 -13.49 -5.21 -4.10
CA LYS A 180 -14.50 -4.15 -4.13
C LYS A 180 -15.61 -4.43 -3.11
N ASP A 181 -16.09 -5.66 -3.04
CA ASP A 181 -17.14 -6.07 -2.09
C ASP A 181 -16.60 -6.04 -0.65
N PHE A 182 -15.37 -6.51 -0.42
CA PHE A 182 -14.69 -6.41 0.86
C PHE A 182 -14.64 -4.97 1.38
N ILE A 183 -14.24 -4.01 0.54
CA ILE A 183 -14.22 -2.59 0.94
C ILE A 183 -15.63 -2.06 1.16
N LYS A 184 -16.56 -2.36 0.25
CA LYS A 184 -17.95 -1.87 0.29
C LYS A 184 -18.67 -2.27 1.57
N ASP A 185 -18.48 -3.52 2.00
CA ASP A 185 -19.20 -4.10 3.13
C ASP A 185 -18.57 -3.68 4.47
N ASN A 186 -17.25 -3.47 4.50
CA ASN A 186 -16.50 -3.29 5.74
C ASN A 186 -15.94 -1.87 5.95
N ALA A 187 -16.09 -0.97 4.98
CA ALA A 187 -15.81 0.45 5.12
C ALA A 187 -17.06 1.27 4.75
N PRO A 188 -18.10 1.32 5.63
CA PRO A 188 -19.39 1.93 5.30
C PRO A 188 -19.31 3.43 4.97
N ASN A 189 -18.29 4.11 5.47
CA ASN A 189 -18.05 5.55 5.24
C ASN A 189 -17.20 5.83 3.98
N ALA A 190 -16.86 4.80 3.21
CA ALA A 190 -16.11 4.96 1.97
C ALA A 190 -16.92 5.75 0.93
N ASP A 191 -16.27 6.70 0.26
CA ASP A 191 -16.86 7.41 -0.86
C ASP A 191 -16.86 6.53 -2.12
N LYS A 192 -18.00 5.85 -2.30
CA LYS A 192 -18.23 4.92 -3.42
C LYS A 192 -18.08 5.60 -4.79
N THR A 193 -18.38 6.90 -4.89
CA THR A 193 -18.26 7.67 -6.14
C THR A 193 -16.81 7.97 -6.48
N ILE A 194 -15.95 8.16 -5.47
CA ILE A 194 -14.51 8.31 -5.69
C ILE A 194 -13.86 6.95 -5.98
N LEU A 195 -14.20 5.92 -5.20
CA LEU A 195 -13.66 4.58 -5.40
C LEU A 195 -14.00 4.01 -6.78
N SER A 196 -15.22 4.23 -7.27
CA SER A 196 -15.64 3.72 -8.59
C SER A 196 -14.72 4.18 -9.72
N LYS A 197 -14.11 5.37 -9.62
CA LYS A 197 -13.14 5.87 -10.59
C LYS A 197 -11.87 5.02 -10.65
N LEU A 198 -11.46 4.45 -9.51
CA LEU A 198 -10.29 3.59 -9.43
C LEU A 198 -10.57 2.20 -10.04
N PHE A 199 -11.80 1.68 -9.84
CA PHE A 199 -12.23 0.38 -10.37
C PHE A 199 -12.73 0.43 -11.82
N ALA A 200 -13.03 1.62 -12.36
CA ALA A 200 -13.61 1.80 -13.68
C ALA A 200 -12.76 1.12 -14.79
N GLY A 201 -13.45 0.54 -15.77
CA GLY A 201 -12.83 -0.08 -16.95
C GLY A 201 -12.13 -1.41 -16.69
N ARG A 202 -12.30 -2.03 -15.51
CA ARG A 202 -11.69 -3.33 -15.15
C ARG A 202 -12.76 -4.37 -14.85
N HIS A 203 -12.50 -5.62 -15.26
CA HIS A 203 -13.40 -6.74 -14.95
C HIS A 203 -13.30 -7.14 -13.47
N ASN A 204 -14.44 -7.52 -12.87
CA ASN A 204 -14.48 -8.00 -11.47
C ASN A 204 -13.63 -9.26 -11.28
N SER A 205 -13.58 -10.16 -12.26
CA SER A 205 -12.75 -11.36 -12.20
C SER A 205 -11.25 -11.08 -12.36
N ALA A 206 -10.85 -9.83 -12.64
CA ALA A 206 -9.44 -9.49 -12.84
C ALA A 206 -8.64 -9.79 -11.56
N SER A 207 -7.52 -10.48 -11.75
CA SER A 207 -6.51 -10.74 -10.73
C SER A 207 -5.17 -10.73 -11.44
N HIS A 208 -4.16 -10.08 -10.86
CA HIS A 208 -2.85 -9.97 -11.48
C HIS A 208 -1.78 -10.40 -10.49
N VAL A 209 -1.15 -11.54 -10.75
CA VAL A 209 -0.03 -12.01 -9.94
C VAL A 209 1.14 -11.01 -10.08
N PRO A 210 1.79 -10.59 -8.98
CA PRO A 210 3.01 -9.82 -9.05
C PRO A 210 4.03 -10.45 -10.02
N GLN A 211 4.71 -9.60 -10.78
CA GLN A 211 5.68 -10.03 -11.77
C GLN A 211 7.09 -9.79 -11.23
N GLU A 212 8.06 -10.54 -11.77
CA GLU A 212 9.47 -10.26 -11.48
C GLU A 212 9.81 -8.81 -11.79
N LEU A 213 10.68 -8.23 -10.96
CA LEU A 213 11.14 -6.86 -11.15
C LEU A 213 11.70 -6.67 -12.56
N GLY A 214 11.55 -5.46 -13.10
CA GLY A 214 12.01 -5.14 -14.45
C GLY A 214 13.52 -5.35 -14.61
N ASN A 215 13.99 -5.64 -15.82
CA ASN A 215 15.42 -5.54 -16.12
C ASN A 215 15.86 -4.09 -15.93
N HIS A 216 16.68 -3.86 -14.90
CA HIS A 216 17.08 -2.52 -14.51
C HIS A 216 18.40 -2.13 -15.16
N THR A 217 18.51 -0.86 -15.54
CA THR A 217 19.78 -0.25 -15.96
C THR A 217 20.79 -0.32 -14.82
N GLN A 218 22.09 -0.31 -15.14
CA GLN A 218 23.15 -0.27 -14.13
C GLN A 218 22.97 0.92 -13.18
N GLU A 219 22.58 2.08 -13.71
CA GLU A 219 22.30 3.29 -12.94
C GLU A 219 21.20 3.08 -11.89
N THR A 220 20.14 2.34 -12.21
CA THR A 220 19.06 2.03 -11.26
C THR A 220 19.57 1.12 -10.15
N ARG A 221 20.42 0.13 -10.49
CA ARG A 221 21.06 -0.75 -9.50
C ARG A 221 22.01 0.03 -8.58
N ASP A 222 22.80 0.94 -9.13
CA ASP A 222 23.73 1.76 -8.35
C ASP A 222 23.00 2.77 -7.45
N LYS A 223 21.91 3.36 -7.96
CA LYS A 223 21.03 4.22 -7.15
C LYS A 223 20.40 3.45 -6.00
N LEU A 224 19.96 2.22 -6.25
CA LEU A 224 19.44 1.34 -5.21
C LEU A 224 20.51 1.02 -4.16
N ALA A 225 21.67 0.52 -4.57
CA ALA A 225 22.74 0.16 -3.65
C ALA A 225 23.11 1.33 -2.73
N ARG A 226 23.23 2.55 -3.29
CA ARG A 226 23.46 3.78 -2.52
C ARG A 226 22.33 4.07 -1.53
N LYS A 227 21.07 3.92 -1.94
CA LYS A 227 19.91 4.20 -1.08
C LYS A 227 19.72 3.16 0.03
N THR A 228 19.99 1.88 -0.25
CA THR A 228 19.97 0.81 0.75
C THR A 228 21.10 1.00 1.77
N ALA A 229 22.31 1.32 1.33
CA ALA A 229 23.42 1.64 2.24
C ALA A 229 23.10 2.83 3.16
N GLN A 230 22.50 3.89 2.61
CA GLN A 230 22.06 5.06 3.38
C GLN A 230 20.94 4.70 4.38
N ALA A 231 20.01 3.81 4.00
CA ALA A 231 18.95 3.37 4.90
C ALA A 231 19.50 2.55 6.07
N ASN A 232 20.45 1.65 5.82
CA ASN A 232 21.08 0.81 6.86
C ASN A 232 21.86 1.66 7.87
N GLN A 233 22.52 2.75 7.44
CA GLN A 233 23.18 3.69 8.35
C GLN A 233 22.21 4.49 9.23
N ASN A 234 20.99 4.75 8.75
CA ASN A 234 19.97 5.51 9.50
C ASN A 234 19.10 4.65 10.42
N ASN A 235 19.26 3.32 10.34
CA ASN A 235 18.50 2.32 11.10
C ASN A 235 19.40 1.54 12.09
N ALA A 236 20.71 1.79 12.10
CA ALA A 236 21.68 1.31 13.08
C ALA A 236 21.84 2.34 14.21
#